data_AF-A0AA86RHT8-F1
#
_entry.id   AF-A0AA86RHT8-F1
#
_cell.length_a   1.000
_cell.length_b   1.000
_cell.length_c   1.000
_cell.angle_alpha   90.00
_cell.angle_beta   90.00
_cell.angle_gamma   90.00
#
_symmetry.space_group_name_H-M   'P 1'
#
loop_
_entity.id
_entity.type
_entity.pdbx_description
1 polymer ?
#
loop_
_entity_poly.entity_id
_entity_poly.type
_entity_poly.pdbx_seq_one_letter_code
_entity_poly.pdbx_strand_id
1 'polypeptide(L)'
;MDYQQFKKIPSQLRYGEKLPLEENKEVEFKAVQETKKPLEVIQKYLKDYLNAFLNSHGGSIWFGIEDDGTIRGLYLTLKERDECRLSIDTLCNTFVPQVDNSLTRLDLIPVNMLINEIDQTRFQPTDIDQSTGFTCKAVAVHSQKPLERVVVVASILPGISPVYFTSKLHDMAWMRRDGGIVKMSQDVIVQRITQGRRIEQSEKFEESSFLGRRELIQQCMRFFAGNEAPTKVLVLYGLISVGKSHLCEYLRQKIVSDRKLFSICPQIFQVDMKGTVERHTSLNDALIQLIRSMRPQYDLSFISTDEPSTSYTSNTASTRMITNFSFGPSVFTQDFDSPLASSGVKTNKYTQQLLNIYQNIINELPFSVIILENVGKPQVAAKLIPAGANSIVIQLWEVELLFLVYYVSNYILKYFATSNADDKFQQIISSWRLFMNYSLTQEGQKYDFDRIRPQSTIQSRYLIFQKGKQKLPHAIKGRQ
;
A
#
# COMPACT_ATOMS: atom_id res chain seq x y z
N MET A 1 2.17 -27.18 22.02
CA MET A 1 1.58 -25.83 22.11
C MET A 1 0.23 -25.99 22.76
N ASP A 2 -0.10 -25.19 23.76
CA ASP A 2 -1.37 -25.34 24.48
C ASP A 2 -2.56 -24.87 23.62
N TYR A 3 -3.63 -25.67 23.64
CA TYR A 3 -4.90 -25.40 22.94
C TYR A 3 -5.60 -24.09 23.35
N GLN A 4 -5.09 -23.39 24.37
CA GLN A 4 -5.64 -22.11 24.86
C GLN A 4 -5.28 -20.89 23.99
N GLN A 5 -4.49 -21.06 22.91
CA GLN A 5 -4.17 -19.95 22.00
C GLN A 5 -5.36 -19.45 21.15
N PHE A 6 -6.46 -20.20 21.06
CA PHE A 6 -7.67 -19.69 20.43
C PHE A 6 -8.31 -18.60 21.32
N LYS A 7 -8.15 -17.35 20.89
CA LYS A 7 -8.75 -16.14 21.50
C LYS A 7 -10.22 -16.41 21.80
N LYS A 8 -10.66 -16.14 23.04
CA LYS A 8 -11.97 -16.57 23.57
C LYS A 8 -13.13 -16.10 22.66
N ILE A 9 -13.65 -17.03 21.86
CA ILE A 9 -14.79 -16.81 20.97
C ILE A 9 -16.07 -16.68 21.80
N PRO A 10 -16.94 -15.68 21.55
CA PRO A 10 -18.21 -15.56 22.26
C PRO A 10 -19.17 -16.70 21.87
N SER A 11 -19.96 -17.19 22.83
CA SER A 11 -20.91 -18.28 22.61
C SER A 11 -22.17 -17.87 21.84
N GLN A 12 -22.44 -16.56 21.76
CA GLN A 12 -23.55 -15.95 21.02
C GLN A 12 -23.18 -14.51 20.64
N LEU A 13 -23.82 -13.99 19.60
CA LEU A 13 -23.70 -12.61 19.13
C LEU A 13 -25.10 -11.99 18.98
N ARG A 14 -25.17 -10.67 18.81
CA ARG A 14 -26.41 -9.95 18.49
C ARG A 14 -26.29 -9.28 17.13
N TYR A 15 -27.37 -9.30 16.35
CA TYR A 15 -27.45 -8.58 15.09
C TYR A 15 -27.33 -7.07 15.26
N GLY A 16 -26.67 -6.39 14.32
CA GLY A 16 -26.53 -4.93 14.29
C GLY A 16 -25.51 -4.35 15.28
N GLU A 17 -25.09 -5.10 16.30
CA GLU A 17 -24.03 -4.68 17.22
C GLU A 17 -22.64 -4.71 16.57
N LYS A 18 -21.71 -3.95 17.15
CA LYS A 18 -20.28 -3.95 16.80
C LYS A 18 -19.57 -5.07 17.55
N LEU A 19 -18.82 -5.91 16.83
CA LEU A 19 -17.88 -6.82 17.47
C LEU A 19 -16.75 -5.99 18.11
N PRO A 20 -16.31 -6.27 19.35
CA PRO A 20 -15.20 -5.55 20.00
C PRO A 20 -13.83 -6.06 19.50
N LEU A 21 -13.68 -6.18 18.19
CA LEU A 21 -12.48 -6.56 17.46
C LEU A 21 -12.37 -5.69 16.20
N GLU A 22 -11.15 -5.36 15.82
CA GLU A 22 -10.83 -4.65 14.57
C GLU A 22 -10.10 -5.60 13.61
N GLU A 23 -10.23 -5.40 12.29
CA GLU A 23 -9.41 -6.13 11.31
C GLU A 23 -7.92 -5.80 11.46
N ASN A 24 -7.06 -6.81 11.35
CA ASN A 24 -5.60 -6.69 11.48
C ASN A 24 -4.89 -7.93 10.90
N LYS A 25 -3.58 -8.09 11.11
CA LYS A 25 -2.84 -9.29 10.65
C LYS A 25 -3.32 -10.64 11.21
N GLU A 26 -4.13 -10.67 12.26
CA GLU A 26 -4.68 -11.88 12.91
C GLU A 26 -6.22 -12.00 12.80
N VAL A 27 -6.93 -10.95 12.38
CA VAL A 27 -8.40 -10.92 12.29
C VAL A 27 -8.83 -10.37 10.93
N GLU A 28 -9.67 -11.12 10.23
CA GLU A 28 -10.31 -10.74 8.97
C GLU A 28 -11.84 -10.87 9.09
N PHE A 29 -12.59 -9.88 8.61
CA PHE A 29 -14.04 -9.90 8.48
C PHE A 29 -14.43 -10.08 7.01
N LYS A 30 -15.53 -10.80 6.74
CA LYS A 30 -16.06 -10.95 5.38
C LYS A 30 -17.58 -10.86 5.36
N ALA A 31 -18.06 -9.77 4.74
CA ALA A 31 -19.45 -9.59 4.37
C ALA A 31 -19.84 -10.53 3.22
N VAL A 32 -20.57 -11.62 3.52
CA VAL A 32 -21.06 -12.59 2.51
C VAL A 32 -22.57 -12.83 2.60
N GLN A 33 -23.26 -12.12 3.49
CA GLN A 33 -24.69 -12.25 3.81
C GLN A 33 -25.64 -11.94 2.64
N GLU A 34 -25.29 -11.00 1.75
CA GLU A 34 -26.13 -10.67 0.57
C GLU A 34 -25.82 -11.54 -0.66
N THR A 35 -24.92 -12.51 -0.54
CA THR A 35 -24.60 -13.40 -1.68
C THR A 35 -25.67 -14.49 -1.82
N LYS A 36 -26.06 -14.81 -3.07
CA LYS A 36 -27.06 -15.86 -3.36
C LYS A 36 -26.59 -17.28 -2.99
N LYS A 37 -25.29 -17.45 -2.73
CA LYS A 37 -24.64 -18.74 -2.46
C LYS A 37 -23.50 -18.55 -1.44
N PRO A 38 -23.82 -18.30 -0.16
CA PRO A 38 -22.82 -17.97 0.85
C PRO A 38 -21.78 -19.09 1.01
N LEU A 39 -22.19 -20.36 0.95
CA LEU A 39 -21.29 -21.51 1.08
C LEU A 39 -20.16 -21.52 0.01
N GLU A 40 -20.49 -21.35 -1.28
CA GLU A 40 -19.48 -21.33 -2.36
C GLU A 40 -18.48 -20.17 -2.18
N VAL A 41 -18.96 -19.02 -1.69
CA VAL A 41 -18.14 -17.84 -1.42
C VAL A 41 -17.23 -18.04 -0.20
N ILE A 42 -17.75 -18.64 0.88
CA ILE A 42 -16.98 -19.01 2.08
C ILE A 42 -15.87 -19.98 1.70
N GLN A 43 -16.17 -21.05 0.95
CA GLN A 43 -15.19 -22.04 0.50
C GLN A 43 -14.07 -21.40 -0.34
N LYS A 44 -14.42 -20.47 -1.23
CA LYS A 44 -13.45 -19.71 -2.03
C LYS A 44 -12.51 -18.89 -1.14
N TYR A 45 -13.03 -18.12 -0.18
CA TYR A 45 -12.20 -17.34 0.73
C TYR A 45 -11.36 -18.22 1.65
N LEU A 46 -11.94 -19.29 2.22
CA LEU A 46 -11.23 -20.22 3.09
C LEU A 46 -9.98 -20.79 2.43
N LYS A 47 -10.02 -21.14 1.14
CA LYS A 47 -8.85 -21.68 0.43
C LYS A 47 -7.62 -20.78 0.54
N ASP A 48 -7.76 -19.49 0.20
CA ASP A 48 -6.61 -18.58 0.16
C ASP A 48 -6.27 -18.04 1.56
N TYR A 49 -7.27 -17.77 2.42
CA TYR A 49 -7.05 -17.27 3.78
C TYR A 49 -6.50 -18.33 4.74
N LEU A 50 -6.97 -19.58 4.69
CA LEU A 50 -6.44 -20.67 5.51
C LEU A 50 -4.96 -20.91 5.14
N ASN A 51 -4.61 -20.86 3.85
CA ASN A 51 -3.22 -20.91 3.40
C ASN A 51 -2.40 -19.71 3.90
N ALA A 52 -2.94 -18.49 3.79
CA ALA A 52 -2.28 -17.26 4.22
C ALA A 52 -2.02 -17.20 5.74
N PHE A 53 -2.99 -17.62 6.57
CA PHE A 53 -2.83 -17.65 8.02
C PHE A 53 -1.89 -18.78 8.47
N LEU A 54 -1.97 -19.97 7.86
CA LEU A 54 -0.99 -21.04 8.10
C LEU A 54 0.43 -20.56 7.81
N ASN A 55 0.66 -19.82 6.73
CA ASN A 55 1.96 -19.27 6.34
C ASN A 55 2.39 -18.01 7.13
N SER A 56 1.51 -17.44 7.93
CA SER A 56 1.79 -16.33 8.85
C SER A 56 1.68 -16.81 10.31
N HIS A 57 1.26 -15.95 11.22
CA HIS A 57 1.20 -16.21 12.67
C HIS A 57 -0.12 -16.86 13.12
N GLY A 58 -0.84 -17.51 12.20
CA GLY A 58 -2.24 -17.86 12.42
C GLY A 58 -3.15 -16.63 12.44
N GLY A 59 -4.38 -16.82 12.87
CA GLY A 59 -5.42 -15.79 12.95
C GLY A 59 -6.83 -16.38 12.89
N SER A 60 -7.80 -15.54 12.54
CA SER A 60 -9.20 -15.92 12.38
C SER A 60 -9.86 -15.13 11.25
N ILE A 61 -10.77 -15.79 10.52
CA ILE A 61 -11.64 -15.18 9.51
C ILE A 61 -13.11 -15.38 9.91
N TRP A 62 -13.87 -14.29 9.91
CA TRP A 62 -15.24 -14.22 10.39
C TRP A 62 -16.18 -13.85 9.24
N PHE A 63 -17.07 -14.77 8.87
CA PHE A 63 -18.04 -14.57 7.79
C PHE A 63 -19.41 -14.15 8.34
N GLY A 64 -20.01 -13.14 7.72
CA GLY A 64 -21.24 -12.49 8.20
C GLY A 64 -20.98 -11.30 9.13
N ILE A 65 -19.80 -10.67 9.00
CA ILE A 65 -19.45 -9.42 9.68
C ILE A 65 -19.01 -8.43 8.59
N GLU A 66 -19.51 -7.20 8.68
CA GLU A 66 -19.11 -6.11 7.78
C GLU A 66 -17.67 -5.66 8.09
N ASP A 67 -16.99 -5.05 7.11
CA ASP A 67 -15.61 -4.54 7.28
C ASP A 67 -15.48 -3.54 8.45
N ASP A 68 -16.56 -2.87 8.82
CA ASP A 68 -16.63 -1.94 9.97
C ASP A 68 -16.94 -2.62 11.32
N GLY A 69 -16.93 -3.95 11.37
CA GLY A 69 -17.19 -4.77 12.56
C GLY A 69 -18.68 -4.99 12.89
N THR A 70 -19.62 -4.54 12.06
CA THR A 70 -21.06 -4.75 12.30
C THR A 70 -21.46 -6.22 12.09
N ILE A 71 -22.11 -6.81 13.08
CA ILE A 71 -22.56 -8.21 13.03
C ILE A 71 -23.83 -8.32 12.18
N ARG A 72 -23.78 -9.16 11.13
CA ARG A 72 -24.95 -9.47 10.28
C ARG A 72 -25.38 -10.92 10.38
N GLY A 73 -24.45 -11.85 10.44
CA GLY A 73 -24.70 -13.29 10.38
C GLY A 73 -25.27 -13.77 9.04
N LEU A 74 -25.20 -15.08 8.85
CA LEU A 74 -25.57 -15.81 7.65
C LEU A 74 -26.70 -16.77 7.97
N TYR A 75 -27.74 -16.80 7.15
CA TYR A 75 -28.77 -17.84 7.25
C TYR A 75 -28.26 -19.11 6.59
N LEU A 76 -28.02 -20.16 7.39
CA LEU A 76 -27.56 -21.46 6.91
C LEU A 76 -28.51 -22.56 7.40
N THR A 77 -28.80 -23.53 6.53
CA THR A 77 -29.42 -24.80 6.91
C THR A 77 -28.43 -25.67 7.70
N LEU A 78 -28.93 -26.68 8.42
CA LEU A 78 -28.08 -27.69 9.07
C LEU A 78 -27.10 -28.35 8.09
N LYS A 79 -27.55 -28.68 6.87
CA LYS A 79 -26.71 -29.28 5.83
C LYS A 79 -25.56 -28.36 5.41
N GLU A 80 -25.82 -27.07 5.18
CA GLU A 80 -24.79 -26.10 4.80
C GLU A 80 -23.79 -25.85 5.93
N ARG A 81 -24.22 -25.93 7.20
CA ARG A 81 -23.35 -25.83 8.38
C ARG A 81 -22.36 -26.99 8.45
N ASP A 82 -22.79 -28.20 8.12
CA ASP A 82 -21.92 -29.37 8.06
C ASP A 82 -21.02 -29.36 6.82
N GLU A 83 -21.51 -28.87 5.68
CA GLU A 83 -20.69 -28.63 4.48
C GLU A 83 -19.62 -27.56 4.69
N CYS A 84 -19.88 -26.53 5.51
CA CYS A 84 -18.86 -25.57 5.96
C CYS A 84 -17.72 -26.29 6.71
N ARG A 85 -18.05 -27.18 7.66
CA ARG A 85 -17.06 -27.96 8.43
C ARG A 85 -16.22 -28.86 7.52
N LEU A 86 -16.89 -29.69 6.72
CA LEU A 86 -16.28 -30.59 5.74
C LEU A 86 -15.38 -29.86 4.74
N SER A 87 -15.68 -28.59 4.42
CA SER A 87 -14.86 -27.81 3.50
C SER A 87 -13.47 -27.47 4.06
N ILE A 88 -13.34 -27.23 5.38
CA ILE A 88 -12.03 -27.03 6.00
C ILE A 88 -11.21 -28.32 5.99
N ASP A 89 -11.80 -29.45 6.36
CA ASP A 89 -11.11 -30.75 6.32
C ASP A 89 -10.65 -31.06 4.89
N THR A 90 -11.52 -30.82 3.89
CA THR A 90 -11.20 -31.01 2.48
C THR A 90 -10.03 -30.12 2.04
N LEU A 91 -10.04 -28.84 2.40
CA LEU A 91 -8.96 -27.90 2.07
C LEU A 91 -7.63 -28.31 2.73
N CYS A 92 -7.64 -28.66 4.03
CA CYS A 92 -6.47 -29.12 4.78
C CYS A 92 -5.80 -30.35 4.13
N ASN A 93 -6.61 -31.25 3.58
CA ASN A 93 -6.15 -32.44 2.84
C ASN A 93 -5.61 -32.13 1.43
N THR A 94 -5.97 -31.00 0.81
CA THR A 94 -5.44 -30.61 -0.51
C THR A 94 -4.09 -29.91 -0.47
N PHE A 95 -3.73 -29.31 0.67
CA PHE A 95 -2.53 -28.49 0.80
C PHE A 95 -1.25 -29.32 0.83
N VAL A 96 -0.12 -28.68 0.51
CA VAL A 96 1.20 -29.31 0.48
C VAL A 96 2.19 -28.50 1.34
N PRO A 97 2.79 -29.08 2.40
CA PRO A 97 2.43 -30.37 2.99
C PRO A 97 1.00 -30.37 3.55
N GLN A 98 0.47 -31.56 3.82
CA GLN A 98 -0.87 -31.73 4.40
C GLN A 98 -0.95 -30.99 5.74
N VAL A 99 -2.10 -30.38 6.00
CA VAL A 99 -2.35 -29.62 7.24
C VAL A 99 -2.92 -30.58 8.29
N ASP A 100 -2.37 -30.52 9.50
CA ASP A 100 -2.93 -31.21 10.67
C ASP A 100 -4.24 -30.52 11.10
N ASN A 101 -5.32 -31.28 11.26
CA ASN A 101 -6.63 -30.76 11.66
C ASN A 101 -6.61 -30.02 13.01
N SER A 102 -5.65 -30.29 13.89
CA SER A 102 -5.46 -29.53 15.14
C SER A 102 -5.10 -28.05 14.92
N LEU A 103 -4.58 -27.70 13.75
CA LEU A 103 -4.21 -26.32 13.39
C LEU A 103 -5.41 -25.49 12.92
N THR A 104 -6.57 -26.09 12.72
CA THR A 104 -7.77 -25.41 12.22
C THR A 104 -9.00 -25.75 13.06
N ARG A 105 -9.88 -24.78 13.21
CA ARG A 105 -11.13 -24.93 13.96
C ARG A 105 -12.22 -24.10 13.32
N LEU A 106 -13.42 -24.67 13.14
CA LEU A 106 -14.59 -23.95 12.65
C LEU A 106 -15.66 -23.89 13.75
N ASP A 107 -15.99 -22.67 14.15
CA ASP A 107 -17.06 -22.36 15.08
C ASP A 107 -18.25 -21.71 14.34
N LEU A 108 -19.46 -22.03 14.79
CA LEU A 108 -20.71 -21.48 14.26
C LEU A 108 -21.43 -20.77 15.41
N ILE A 109 -21.30 -19.45 15.47
CA ILE A 109 -21.81 -18.65 16.59
C ILE A 109 -23.22 -18.18 16.26
N PRO A 110 -24.26 -18.54 17.06
CA PRO A 110 -25.62 -18.03 16.87
C PRO A 110 -25.69 -16.51 16.96
N VAL A 111 -26.51 -15.90 16.12
CA VAL A 111 -26.81 -14.46 16.11
C VAL A 111 -28.26 -14.24 16.52
N ASN A 112 -28.46 -13.69 17.71
CA ASN A 112 -29.79 -13.32 18.22
C ASN A 112 -30.24 -12.02 17.54
N MET A 113 -31.52 -11.96 17.14
CA MET A 113 -32.11 -10.78 16.52
C MET A 113 -33.51 -10.48 17.03
N LEU A 114 -33.91 -9.21 17.03
CA LEU A 114 -35.29 -8.82 17.26
C LEU A 114 -36.17 -9.14 16.03
N ILE A 115 -37.46 -9.41 16.26
CA ILE A 115 -38.42 -9.77 15.20
C ILE A 115 -38.56 -8.69 14.10
N ASN A 116 -38.36 -7.41 14.47
CA ASN A 116 -38.40 -6.27 13.54
C ASN A 116 -37.09 -6.06 12.74
N GLU A 117 -36.02 -6.77 13.08
CA GLU A 117 -34.73 -6.76 12.35
C GLU A 117 -34.67 -7.83 11.25
N ILE A 118 -35.65 -8.73 11.21
CA ILE A 118 -35.79 -9.79 10.21
C ILE A 118 -36.36 -9.20 8.91
N ASP A 119 -35.74 -9.52 7.77
CA ASP A 119 -36.36 -9.30 6.46
C ASP A 119 -37.54 -10.27 6.28
N GLN A 120 -38.73 -9.83 6.70
CA GLN A 120 -39.97 -10.58 6.65
C GLN A 120 -40.42 -10.92 5.21
N THR A 121 -39.83 -10.29 4.19
CA THR A 121 -40.08 -10.66 2.79
C THR A 121 -39.38 -11.97 2.40
N ARG A 122 -38.28 -12.32 3.09
CA ARG A 122 -37.46 -13.52 2.83
C ARG A 122 -37.64 -14.59 3.91
N PHE A 123 -37.84 -14.20 5.17
CA PHE A 123 -37.76 -15.08 6.34
C PHE A 123 -38.89 -14.86 7.35
N GLN A 124 -39.40 -15.94 7.94
CA GLN A 124 -40.37 -15.91 9.04
C GLN A 124 -39.68 -16.33 10.35
N PRO A 125 -39.85 -15.59 11.46
CA PRO A 125 -39.29 -15.97 12.75
C PRO A 125 -39.85 -17.30 13.27
N THR A 126 -39.00 -18.08 13.91
CA THR A 126 -39.35 -19.29 14.66
C THR A 126 -38.55 -19.32 15.96
N ASP A 127 -38.97 -20.09 16.97
CA ASP A 127 -38.23 -20.19 18.24
C ASP A 127 -37.99 -18.80 18.88
N ILE A 128 -39.11 -18.11 19.13
CA ILE A 128 -39.15 -16.76 19.70
C ILE A 128 -39.11 -16.86 21.23
N ASP A 129 -38.14 -16.21 21.86
CA ASP A 129 -38.15 -15.98 23.29
C ASP A 129 -39.18 -14.89 23.62
N GLN A 130 -40.30 -15.30 24.22
CA GLN A 130 -41.41 -14.41 24.60
C GLN A 130 -41.01 -13.35 25.63
N SER A 131 -39.94 -13.58 26.40
CA SER A 131 -39.50 -12.65 27.45
C SER A 131 -38.63 -11.51 26.93
N THR A 132 -37.91 -11.73 25.82
CA THR A 132 -36.97 -10.75 25.27
C THR A 132 -37.33 -10.26 23.86
N GLY A 133 -38.22 -10.96 23.14
CA GLY A 133 -38.60 -10.64 21.76
C GLY A 133 -37.54 -11.00 20.71
N PHE A 134 -36.50 -11.76 21.09
CA PHE A 134 -35.45 -12.23 20.19
C PHE A 134 -35.77 -13.62 19.60
N THR A 135 -35.13 -13.93 18.49
CA THR A 135 -35.07 -15.26 17.87
C THR A 135 -33.67 -15.56 17.33
N CYS A 136 -33.32 -16.84 17.28
CA CYS A 136 -32.12 -17.39 16.65
C CYS A 136 -32.42 -18.22 15.38
N LYS A 137 -33.69 -18.54 15.10
CA LYS A 137 -34.13 -19.42 14.01
C LYS A 137 -35.17 -18.75 13.13
N ALA A 138 -35.03 -18.91 11.83
CA ALA A 138 -36.03 -18.46 10.87
C ALA A 138 -36.35 -19.55 9.85
N VAL A 139 -37.49 -19.41 9.18
CA VAL A 139 -37.91 -20.27 8.08
C VAL A 139 -37.98 -19.43 6.80
N ALA A 140 -37.34 -19.90 5.72
CA ALA A 140 -37.41 -19.17 4.44
C ALA A 140 -38.81 -19.27 3.82
N VAL A 141 -39.46 -18.12 3.59
CA VAL A 141 -40.87 -17.97 3.18
C VAL A 141 -41.24 -18.94 2.04
N HIS A 142 -40.42 -18.98 0.98
CA HIS A 142 -40.70 -19.76 -0.23
C HIS A 142 -40.37 -21.26 -0.13
N SER A 143 -39.54 -21.69 0.82
CA SER A 143 -39.04 -23.08 0.87
C SER A 143 -39.42 -23.84 2.13
N GLN A 144 -39.94 -23.15 3.15
CA GLN A 144 -40.31 -23.71 4.44
C GLN A 144 -39.16 -24.48 5.15
N LYS A 145 -37.91 -24.21 4.75
CA LYS A 145 -36.71 -24.78 5.38
C LYS A 145 -36.31 -23.99 6.62
N PRO A 146 -36.01 -24.66 7.76
CA PRO A 146 -35.44 -24.01 8.93
C PRO A 146 -33.99 -23.59 8.67
N LEU A 147 -33.66 -22.40 9.15
CA LEU A 147 -32.38 -21.71 9.00
C LEU A 147 -31.99 -21.15 10.37
N GLU A 148 -30.73 -21.27 10.74
CA GLU A 148 -30.17 -20.54 11.88
C GLU A 148 -29.33 -19.38 11.34
N ARG A 149 -29.42 -18.21 11.98
CA ARG A 149 -28.53 -17.09 11.66
C ARG A 149 -27.25 -17.23 12.47
N VAL A 150 -26.14 -17.46 11.78
CA VAL A 150 -24.84 -17.74 12.41
C VAL A 150 -23.72 -16.90 11.82
N VAL A 151 -22.74 -16.53 12.63
CA VAL A 151 -21.42 -16.11 12.15
C VAL A 151 -20.55 -17.35 12.06
N VAL A 152 -19.91 -17.56 10.90
CA VAL A 152 -18.95 -18.65 10.70
C VAL A 152 -17.57 -18.13 11.01
N VAL A 153 -16.87 -18.72 11.96
CA VAL A 153 -15.50 -18.35 12.33
C VAL A 153 -14.58 -19.52 12.05
N ALA A 154 -13.63 -19.33 11.14
CA ALA A 154 -12.50 -20.24 11.01
C ALA A 154 -11.31 -19.66 11.76
N SER A 155 -10.83 -20.37 12.77
CA SER A 155 -9.61 -20.05 13.51
C SER A 155 -8.48 -20.96 13.04
N ILE A 156 -7.32 -20.37 12.78
CA ILE A 156 -6.16 -21.04 12.16
C ILE A 156 -4.93 -20.75 13.01
N LEU A 157 -4.25 -21.78 13.49
CA LEU A 157 -2.97 -21.65 14.19
C LEU A 157 -1.82 -21.47 13.18
N PRO A 158 -0.68 -20.88 13.59
CA PRO A 158 0.51 -20.85 12.75
C PRO A 158 0.91 -22.27 12.35
N GLY A 159 1.08 -22.50 11.04
CA GLY A 159 1.47 -23.80 10.53
C GLY A 159 2.88 -24.21 10.96
N ILE A 160 3.11 -25.51 11.14
CA ILE A 160 4.41 -26.05 11.57
C ILE A 160 5.44 -26.10 10.43
N SER A 161 4.99 -26.20 9.17
CA SER A 161 5.89 -26.27 8.01
C SER A 161 6.37 -24.89 7.55
N PRO A 162 7.54 -24.78 6.88
CA PRO A 162 8.08 -23.48 6.46
C PRO A 162 7.18 -22.74 5.47
N VAL A 163 6.57 -23.49 4.55
CA VAL A 163 5.62 -23.01 3.54
C VAL A 163 4.54 -24.08 3.36
N TYR A 164 3.29 -23.64 3.21
CA TYR A 164 2.16 -24.43 2.74
C TYR A 164 1.72 -23.89 1.37
N PHE A 165 1.57 -24.77 0.39
CA PHE A 165 1.02 -24.49 -0.93
C PHE A 165 -0.44 -24.91 -1.01
N THR A 166 -1.23 -24.19 -1.80
CA THR A 166 -2.69 -24.44 -1.92
C THR A 166 -3.05 -25.77 -2.60
N SER A 167 -2.18 -26.36 -3.44
CA SER A 167 -2.33 -27.75 -3.92
C SER A 167 -1.05 -28.29 -4.57
N LYS A 168 -0.99 -29.60 -4.81
CA LYS A 168 0.10 -30.28 -5.57
C LYS A 168 0.28 -29.83 -7.03
N LEU A 169 -0.72 -29.17 -7.61
CA LEU A 169 -0.71 -28.68 -9.00
C LEU A 169 -0.54 -27.16 -9.10
N HIS A 170 -0.66 -26.47 -7.97
CA HIS A 170 -0.65 -25.01 -7.88
C HIS A 170 0.21 -24.60 -6.69
N ASP A 171 1.49 -24.39 -6.96
CA ASP A 171 2.51 -23.90 -6.02
C ASP A 171 2.32 -22.42 -5.66
N MET A 172 1.07 -22.02 -5.45
CA MET A 172 0.74 -20.74 -4.84
C MET A 172 0.76 -20.92 -3.32
N ALA A 173 1.64 -20.17 -2.67
CA ALA A 173 1.62 -19.91 -1.25
C ALA A 173 1.25 -18.44 -1.02
N TRP A 174 0.29 -18.21 -0.15
CA TRP A 174 -0.14 -16.89 0.30
C TRP A 174 0.42 -16.62 1.69
N MET A 175 0.56 -15.36 2.08
CA MET A 175 0.85 -14.93 3.45
C MET A 175 -0.09 -13.80 3.85
N ARG A 176 -0.55 -13.79 5.10
CA ARG A 176 -1.31 -12.67 5.67
C ARG A 176 -0.37 -11.51 6.02
N ARG A 177 -0.79 -10.28 5.71
CA ARG A 177 -0.18 -9.00 6.10
C ARG A 177 -1.28 -8.05 6.59
N ASP A 178 -0.90 -6.86 7.06
CA ASP A 178 -1.87 -5.81 7.38
C ASP A 178 -2.64 -5.39 6.12
N GLY A 179 -3.97 -5.36 6.23
CA GLY A 179 -4.88 -5.00 5.14
C GLY A 179 -5.09 -6.03 4.03
N GLY A 180 -4.54 -7.26 4.13
CA GLY A 180 -4.83 -8.30 3.14
C GLY A 180 -3.92 -9.52 3.11
N ILE A 181 -4.22 -10.44 2.19
CA ILE A 181 -3.34 -11.56 1.85
C ILE A 181 -2.49 -11.21 0.62
N VAL A 182 -1.23 -11.62 0.62
CA VAL A 182 -0.26 -11.36 -0.46
C VAL A 182 0.36 -12.68 -0.90
N LYS A 183 0.50 -12.89 -2.22
CA LYS A 183 1.18 -14.07 -2.76
C LYS A 183 2.66 -13.99 -2.40
N MET A 184 3.21 -15.07 -1.86
CA MET A 184 4.64 -15.16 -1.55
C MET A 184 5.46 -15.17 -2.85
N SER A 185 6.56 -14.41 -2.89
CA SER A 185 7.51 -14.50 -4.01
C SER A 185 8.33 -15.79 -3.94
N GLN A 186 8.90 -16.19 -5.07
CA GLN A 186 9.72 -17.40 -5.15
C GLN A 186 10.91 -17.33 -4.18
N ASP A 187 11.54 -16.17 -4.02
CA ASP A 187 12.65 -15.97 -3.09
C ASP A 187 12.24 -16.21 -1.63
N VAL A 188 11.07 -15.71 -1.21
CA VAL A 188 10.56 -15.91 0.16
C VAL A 188 10.21 -17.38 0.39
N ILE A 189 9.70 -18.07 -0.62
CA ILE A 189 9.42 -19.52 -0.59
C ILE A 189 10.73 -20.31 -0.44
N VAL A 190 11.71 -20.07 -1.32
CA VAL A 190 13.02 -20.74 -1.31
C VAL A 190 13.78 -20.45 0.00
N GLN A 191 13.75 -19.20 0.48
CA GLN A 191 14.36 -18.81 1.75
C GLN A 191 13.76 -19.59 2.91
N ARG A 192 12.42 -19.66 3.02
CA ARG A 192 11.74 -20.40 4.09
C ARG A 192 11.98 -21.91 3.99
N ILE A 193 11.95 -22.50 2.80
CA ILE A 193 12.27 -23.92 2.63
C ILE A 193 13.72 -24.22 3.08
N THR A 194 14.67 -23.34 2.75
CA THR A 194 16.10 -23.53 3.06
C THR A 194 16.45 -23.24 4.52
N GLN A 195 15.81 -22.23 5.13
CA GLN A 195 16.18 -21.68 6.46
C GLN A 195 15.14 -22.00 7.54
N GLY A 196 14.07 -22.71 7.20
CA GLY A 196 12.92 -22.93 8.06
C GLY A 196 12.00 -21.71 8.19
N ARG A 197 10.93 -21.87 8.98
CA ARG A 197 10.07 -20.76 9.39
C ARG A 197 10.82 -19.93 10.43
N ARG A 198 11.23 -18.71 10.07
CA ARG A 198 11.59 -17.69 11.06
C ARG A 198 10.33 -17.28 11.80
N ILE A 199 10.05 -17.93 12.93
CA ILE A 199 9.12 -17.40 13.94
C ILE A 199 9.74 -16.10 14.44
N GLU A 200 9.03 -14.98 14.30
CA GLU A 200 9.57 -13.64 14.55
C GLU A 200 10.01 -13.46 16.01
N GLN A 201 11.29 -13.74 16.29
CA GLN A 201 11.96 -13.35 17.54
C GLN A 201 12.21 -11.83 17.52
N SER A 202 11.12 -11.08 17.67
CA SER A 202 10.95 -9.68 17.28
C SER A 202 11.13 -9.42 15.79
N GLU A 203 10.30 -8.54 15.23
CA GLU A 203 10.50 -7.93 13.91
C GLU A 203 11.73 -6.99 13.95
N LYS A 204 12.94 -7.55 14.12
CA LYS A 204 14.15 -6.88 13.67
C LYS A 204 14.02 -6.79 12.16
N PHE A 205 13.68 -5.61 11.63
CA PHE A 205 13.50 -5.39 10.21
C PHE A 205 14.70 -5.92 9.42
N GLU A 206 14.53 -7.08 8.81
CA GLU A 206 15.64 -7.74 8.13
C GLU A 206 15.94 -7.03 6.82
N GLU A 207 17.22 -6.74 6.60
CA GLU A 207 17.75 -6.20 5.34
C GLU A 207 17.38 -7.06 4.10
N SER A 208 17.00 -8.32 4.31
CA SER A 208 16.47 -9.25 3.30
C SER A 208 15.17 -8.76 2.65
N SER A 209 14.28 -8.09 3.37
CA SER A 209 13.03 -7.52 2.81
C SER A 209 13.28 -6.38 1.81
N PHE A 210 14.51 -5.90 1.72
CA PHE A 210 14.98 -4.86 0.80
C PHE A 210 16.05 -5.37 -0.18
N LEU A 211 16.05 -6.67 -0.49
CA LEU A 211 16.75 -7.22 -1.67
C LEU A 211 16.41 -6.37 -2.91
N GLY A 212 17.45 -5.93 -3.64
CA GLY A 212 17.33 -4.98 -4.76
C GLY A 212 17.27 -3.48 -4.38
N ARG A 213 16.94 -3.11 -3.13
CA ARG A 213 16.88 -1.70 -2.65
C ARG A 213 18.06 -1.28 -1.76
N ARG A 214 19.05 -2.16 -1.56
CA ARG A 214 20.19 -1.91 -0.65
C ARG A 214 20.97 -0.63 -0.97
N GLU A 215 21.26 -0.35 -2.24
CA GLU A 215 21.99 0.88 -2.61
C GLU A 215 21.13 2.14 -2.44
N LEU A 216 19.84 2.07 -2.77
CA LEU A 216 18.88 3.15 -2.53
C LEU A 216 18.83 3.51 -1.03
N ILE A 217 18.73 2.51 -0.16
CA ILE A 217 18.81 2.64 1.30
C ILE A 217 20.13 3.31 1.70
N GLN A 218 21.27 2.85 1.18
CA GLN A 218 22.56 3.46 1.51
C GLN A 218 22.64 4.92 1.07
N GLN A 219 22.05 5.28 -0.08
CA GLN A 219 21.97 6.67 -0.54
C GLN A 219 21.09 7.53 0.38
N CYS A 220 19.93 7.02 0.82
CA CYS A 220 19.12 7.67 1.85
C CYS A 220 19.90 7.89 3.15
N MET A 221 20.61 6.87 3.62
CA MET A 221 21.38 6.95 4.87
C MET A 221 22.56 7.95 4.76
N ARG A 222 23.29 7.96 3.64
CA ARG A 222 24.34 8.96 3.35
C ARG A 222 23.76 10.39 3.32
N PHE A 223 22.62 10.57 2.66
CA PHE A 223 21.89 11.84 2.63
C PHE A 223 21.48 12.31 4.03
N PHE A 224 20.85 11.42 4.82
CA PHE A 224 20.46 11.73 6.19
C PHE A 224 21.66 11.98 7.12
N ALA A 225 22.85 11.45 6.83
CA ALA A 225 24.06 11.72 7.60
C ALA A 225 24.83 13.02 7.20
N GLY A 226 24.64 13.57 5.99
CA GLY A 226 25.44 14.72 5.51
C GLY A 226 25.09 16.08 6.14
N ASN A 227 26.05 16.83 6.69
CA ASN A 227 25.81 18.04 7.50
C ASN A 227 25.41 19.31 6.70
N GLU A 228 24.82 19.18 5.51
CA GLU A 228 24.54 20.33 4.61
C GLU A 228 23.36 21.21 5.03
N ALA A 229 22.33 20.64 5.67
CA ALA A 229 21.10 21.35 6.03
C ALA A 229 20.51 20.81 7.35
N PRO A 230 19.94 21.68 8.21
CA PRO A 230 19.33 21.29 9.48
C PRO A 230 18.01 20.52 9.29
N THR A 231 17.29 20.75 8.19
CA THR A 231 16.12 19.95 7.82
C THR A 231 16.36 19.18 6.53
N LYS A 232 15.96 17.91 6.53
CA LYS A 232 16.05 17.00 5.38
C LYS A 232 14.69 16.40 5.09
N VAL A 233 14.30 16.37 3.82
CA VAL A 233 13.01 15.83 3.39
C VAL A 233 13.21 14.64 2.47
N LEU A 234 12.54 13.53 2.78
CA LEU A 234 12.43 12.38 1.90
C LEU A 234 11.00 12.29 1.35
N VAL A 235 10.87 12.24 0.03
CA VAL A 235 9.59 12.20 -0.67
C VAL A 235 9.45 10.86 -1.38
N LEU A 236 8.50 10.01 -0.95
CA LEU A 236 8.27 8.68 -1.51
C LEU A 236 7.03 8.68 -2.44
N TYR A 237 7.29 8.72 -3.74
CA TYR A 237 6.29 8.65 -4.80
C TYR A 237 6.16 7.21 -5.34
N GLY A 238 4.98 6.83 -5.84
CA GLY A 238 4.73 5.53 -6.48
C GLY A 238 3.45 4.81 -6.04
N LEU A 239 3.19 3.65 -6.62
CA LEU A 239 2.03 2.80 -6.32
C LEU A 239 2.04 2.35 -4.84
N ILE A 240 0.86 2.14 -4.24
CA ILE A 240 0.75 1.81 -2.80
C ILE A 240 1.39 0.45 -2.48
N SER A 241 1.24 -0.52 -3.37
CA SER A 241 1.76 -1.89 -3.32
C SER A 241 3.28 -2.01 -3.15
N VAL A 242 4.08 -1.01 -3.54
CA VAL A 242 5.55 -1.12 -3.56
C VAL A 242 6.23 -1.01 -2.18
N GLY A 243 5.47 -1.09 -1.08
CA GLY A 243 6.01 -1.17 0.29
C GLY A 243 6.72 0.11 0.75
N LYS A 244 6.16 1.29 0.43
CA LYS A 244 6.78 2.59 0.76
C LYS A 244 6.84 2.83 2.26
N SER A 245 5.78 2.48 2.99
CA SER A 245 5.71 2.59 4.45
C SER A 245 6.68 1.64 5.16
N HIS A 246 6.88 0.43 4.63
CA HIS A 246 7.93 -0.47 5.13
C HIS A 246 9.34 0.12 4.95
N LEU A 247 9.62 0.74 3.78
CA LEU A 247 10.90 1.40 3.53
C LEU A 247 11.10 2.63 4.43
N CYS A 248 10.05 3.42 4.64
CA CYS A 248 10.07 4.56 5.56
C CYS A 248 10.37 4.11 7.00
N GLU A 249 9.62 3.14 7.52
CA GLU A 249 9.79 2.64 8.88
C GLU A 249 11.19 2.04 9.10
N TYR A 250 11.69 1.29 8.12
CA TYR A 250 13.04 0.78 8.14
C TYR A 250 14.10 1.89 8.20
N LEU A 251 13.97 2.92 7.36
CA LEU A 251 14.88 4.07 7.37
C LEU A 251 14.80 4.82 8.71
N ARG A 252 13.58 5.04 9.24
CA ARG A 252 13.34 5.63 10.56
C ARG A 252 14.09 4.88 11.66
N GLN A 253 13.95 3.56 11.71
CA GLN A 253 14.64 2.71 12.68
C GLN A 253 16.17 2.74 12.51
N LYS A 254 16.68 2.70 11.27
CA LYS A 254 18.12 2.80 10.99
C LYS A 254 18.71 4.16 11.40
N ILE A 255 18.00 5.26 11.16
CA ILE A 255 18.42 6.61 11.60
C ILE A 255 18.49 6.70 13.14
N VAL A 256 17.51 6.12 13.84
CA VAL A 256 17.47 6.14 15.32
C VAL A 256 18.52 5.21 15.95
N SER A 257 18.78 4.06 15.33
CA SER A 257 19.67 3.02 15.88
C SER A 257 21.15 3.20 15.52
N ASP A 258 21.48 3.74 14.35
CA ASP A 258 22.88 3.91 13.92
C ASP A 258 23.54 5.16 14.52
N ARG A 259 23.91 5.05 15.80
CA ARG A 259 24.66 6.09 16.53
C ARG A 259 26.06 6.40 15.97
N LYS A 260 26.58 5.61 15.02
CA LYS A 260 27.85 5.91 14.34
C LYS A 260 27.65 6.89 13.19
N LEU A 261 26.55 6.77 12.44
CA LEU A 261 26.16 7.72 11.40
C LEU A 261 25.46 8.96 11.98
N PHE A 262 24.69 8.80 13.07
CA PHE A 262 23.89 9.86 13.69
C PHE A 262 24.34 10.14 15.12
N SER A 263 25.38 10.97 15.25
CA SER A 263 25.88 11.46 16.54
C SER A 263 24.84 12.30 17.30
N ILE A 264 24.04 13.07 16.55
CA ILE A 264 22.84 13.76 17.03
C ILE A 264 21.63 13.02 16.46
N CYS A 265 20.70 12.62 17.33
CA CYS A 265 19.45 12.00 16.88
C CYS A 265 18.56 13.07 16.22
N PRO A 266 18.20 12.95 14.93
CA PRO A 266 17.20 13.85 14.35
C PRO A 266 15.84 13.62 15.00
N GLN A 267 15.02 14.67 15.05
CA GLN A 267 13.59 14.51 15.22
C GLN A 267 12.98 14.07 13.88
N ILE A 268 12.24 12.97 13.86
CA ILE A 268 11.69 12.38 12.64
C ILE A 268 10.17 12.58 12.61
N PHE A 269 9.69 13.24 11.57
CA PHE A 269 8.28 13.52 11.33
C PHE A 269 7.85 12.82 10.04
N GLN A 270 6.67 12.22 10.05
CA GLN A 270 6.20 11.33 8.98
C GLN A 270 4.74 11.64 8.70
N VAL A 271 4.37 11.81 7.43
CA VAL A 271 2.98 11.97 7.00
C VAL A 271 2.70 11.13 5.77
N ASP A 272 1.62 10.35 5.86
CA ASP A 272 1.05 9.65 4.72
C ASP A 272 0.10 10.57 3.94
N MET A 273 0.49 10.90 2.71
CA MET A 273 -0.32 11.71 1.79
C MET A 273 -1.47 10.91 1.14
N LYS A 274 -1.59 9.60 1.43
CA LYS A 274 -2.64 8.69 0.94
C LYS A 274 -2.81 8.76 -0.57
N GLY A 275 -1.75 8.34 -1.28
CA GLY A 275 -1.54 8.49 -2.72
C GLY A 275 -2.66 7.97 -3.64
N THR A 276 -2.46 6.87 -4.35
CA THR A 276 -3.37 6.43 -5.43
C THR A 276 -4.70 5.82 -4.93
N VAL A 277 -5.16 6.17 -3.74
CA VAL A 277 -6.50 5.88 -3.20
C VAL A 277 -7.46 7.05 -3.49
N GLU A 278 -8.76 6.77 -3.46
CA GLU A 278 -9.83 7.73 -3.79
C GLU A 278 -9.87 8.99 -2.89
N ARG A 279 -9.17 8.97 -1.75
CA ARG A 279 -9.12 10.07 -0.77
C ARG A 279 -7.68 10.45 -0.42
N HIS A 280 -7.07 11.29 -1.26
CA HIS A 280 -5.80 11.96 -0.95
C HIS A 280 -5.90 12.77 0.35
N THR A 281 -4.84 12.75 1.16
CA THR A 281 -4.70 13.68 2.30
C THR A 281 -4.62 15.11 1.76
N SER A 282 -5.44 16.05 2.26
CA SER A 282 -5.37 17.45 1.81
C SER A 282 -4.09 18.12 2.31
N LEU A 283 -3.70 19.24 1.68
CA LEU A 283 -2.55 20.03 2.16
C LEU A 283 -2.76 20.51 3.61
N ASN A 284 -4.00 20.84 3.98
CA ASN A 284 -4.34 21.28 5.33
C ASN A 284 -4.22 20.13 6.34
N ASP A 285 -4.73 18.94 6.00
CA ASP A 285 -4.62 17.76 6.86
C ASP A 285 -3.16 17.33 7.08
N ALA A 286 -2.35 17.38 6.01
CA ALA A 286 -0.93 17.09 6.08
C ALA A 286 -0.17 18.10 6.96
N LEU A 287 -0.49 19.40 6.84
CA LEU A 287 0.08 20.44 7.71
C LEU A 287 -0.37 20.28 9.16
N ILE A 288 -1.64 19.98 9.42
CA ILE A 288 -2.16 19.71 10.78
C ILE A 288 -1.43 18.51 11.40
N GLN A 289 -1.24 17.42 10.64
CA GLN A 289 -0.50 16.24 11.11
C GLN A 289 0.95 16.58 11.42
N LEU A 290 1.66 17.29 10.54
CA LEU A 290 3.05 17.73 10.78
C LEU A 290 3.13 18.63 12.02
N ILE A 291 2.31 19.68 12.11
CA ILE A 291 2.31 20.62 13.24
C ILE A 291 2.03 19.89 14.55
N ARG A 292 1.02 19.01 14.61
CA ARG A 292 0.71 18.21 15.81
C ARG A 292 1.82 17.22 16.14
N SER A 293 2.52 16.66 15.17
CA SER A 293 3.67 15.77 15.41
C SER A 293 4.90 16.52 15.96
N MET A 294 5.08 17.79 15.57
CA MET A 294 6.19 18.64 16.02
C MET A 294 5.90 19.33 17.37
N ARG A 295 4.66 19.76 17.59
CA ARG A 295 4.17 20.39 18.84
C ARG A 295 2.72 19.94 19.13
N PRO A 296 2.52 18.81 19.83
CA PRO A 296 1.19 18.31 20.19
C PRO A 296 0.33 19.30 20.98
N GLN A 297 0.98 20.20 21.73
CA GLN A 297 0.37 21.25 22.53
C GLN A 297 -0.02 22.51 21.74
N TYR A 298 0.28 22.57 20.44
CA TYR A 298 -0.09 23.73 19.62
C TYR A 298 -1.59 23.70 19.36
N ASP A 299 -2.33 24.63 19.96
CA ASP A 299 -3.77 24.69 19.76
C ASP A 299 -4.08 25.09 18.31
N LEU A 300 -4.88 24.25 17.64
CA LEU A 300 -5.40 24.44 16.28
C LEU A 300 -6.93 24.52 16.31
N SER A 301 -7.53 24.97 17.41
CA SER A 301 -8.99 25.20 17.55
C SER A 301 -9.47 26.43 16.77
N PHE A 302 -8.64 27.48 16.65
CA PHE A 302 -8.92 28.73 15.92
C PHE A 302 -9.15 28.56 14.40
N ILE A 303 -9.10 27.32 13.93
CA ILE A 303 -9.13 26.87 12.54
C ILE A 303 -10.49 26.26 12.17
N SER A 304 -11.29 25.80 13.14
CA SER A 304 -12.44 24.92 12.87
C SER A 304 -13.78 25.62 12.68
N THR A 305 -13.83 26.94 12.43
CA THR A 305 -15.09 27.71 12.54
C THR A 305 -15.77 28.12 11.23
N ASP A 306 -15.07 28.24 10.09
CA ASP A 306 -15.63 28.92 8.91
C ASP A 306 -15.28 28.27 7.54
N GLU A 307 -15.46 26.95 7.40
CA GLU A 307 -15.73 26.40 6.06
C GLU A 307 -17.24 26.47 5.78
N PRO A 308 -17.71 27.34 4.86
CA PRO A 308 -19.11 27.31 4.44
C PRO A 308 -19.37 25.99 3.72
N SER A 309 -20.19 25.14 4.33
CA SER A 309 -20.56 23.84 3.79
C SER A 309 -21.18 23.99 2.41
N THR A 310 -20.41 23.77 1.35
CA THR A 310 -20.91 23.71 -0.03
C THR A 310 -21.74 22.45 -0.18
N SER A 311 -23.04 22.57 0.10
CA SER A 311 -24.02 21.53 -0.13
C SER A 311 -24.13 21.26 -1.63
N TYR A 312 -23.54 20.14 -2.06
CA TYR A 312 -23.76 19.60 -3.40
C TYR A 312 -25.21 19.12 -3.50
N THR A 313 -26.11 20.00 -3.92
CA THR A 313 -27.47 19.63 -4.30
C THR A 313 -27.45 18.86 -5.62
N SER A 314 -27.70 17.55 -5.54
CA SER A 314 -27.82 16.68 -6.70
C SER A 314 -29.12 16.96 -7.45
N ASN A 315 -29.07 17.80 -8.48
CA ASN A 315 -30.20 18.03 -9.37
C ASN A 315 -30.44 16.83 -10.31
N THR A 316 -31.47 16.05 -10.01
CA THR A 316 -32.04 15.03 -10.92
C THR A 316 -33.04 15.65 -11.90
N ALA A 317 -32.76 15.65 -13.21
CA ALA A 317 -33.78 15.50 -14.27
C ALA A 317 -33.19 15.32 -15.69
N SER A 318 -33.81 14.42 -16.46
CA SER A 318 -33.97 14.46 -17.93
C SER A 318 -32.78 14.17 -18.87
N THR A 319 -32.39 12.89 -18.91
CA THR A 319 -32.37 12.02 -20.10
C THR A 319 -32.52 12.66 -21.51
N ARG A 320 -31.51 12.46 -22.39
CA ARG A 320 -31.71 11.88 -23.74
C ARG A 320 -30.40 11.45 -24.43
N MET A 321 -30.48 10.26 -25.06
CA MET A 321 -29.59 9.68 -26.08
C MET A 321 -28.10 9.48 -25.76
N ILE A 322 -27.76 8.23 -25.42
CA ILE A 322 -26.46 7.63 -25.73
C ILE A 322 -26.71 6.51 -26.75
N THR A 323 -26.13 6.63 -27.94
CA THR A 323 -25.85 5.50 -28.83
C THR A 323 -24.37 5.57 -29.22
N ASN A 324 -23.74 4.41 -29.27
CA ASN A 324 -22.36 4.17 -29.74
C ASN A 324 -21.23 4.84 -28.95
N PHE A 325 -20.62 4.10 -28.03
CA PHE A 325 -19.17 4.20 -27.78
C PHE A 325 -18.56 2.80 -27.61
N SER A 326 -17.57 2.50 -28.46
CA SER A 326 -16.85 1.23 -28.46
C SER A 326 -15.80 1.19 -27.34
N PHE A 327 -15.60 0.01 -26.74
CA PHE A 327 -14.49 -0.21 -25.81
C PHE A 327 -13.15 -0.17 -26.56
N GLY A 328 -12.32 0.83 -26.24
CA GLY A 328 -10.90 0.89 -26.56
C GLY A 328 -10.07 0.92 -25.27
N PRO A 329 -8.82 0.44 -25.27
CA PRO A 329 -7.99 0.43 -24.07
C PRO A 329 -7.54 1.85 -23.70
N SER A 330 -7.97 2.34 -22.54
CA SER A 330 -7.56 3.65 -22.02
C SER A 330 -6.11 3.62 -21.52
N VAL A 331 -5.18 4.01 -22.39
CA VAL A 331 -3.77 4.23 -22.03
C VAL A 331 -3.68 5.47 -21.13
N PHE A 332 -3.18 5.29 -19.90
CA PHE A 332 -2.87 6.39 -18.99
C PHE A 332 -1.58 7.10 -19.43
N THR A 333 -1.68 7.94 -20.45
CA THR A 333 -0.67 8.96 -20.78
C THR A 333 -1.28 10.34 -20.54
N GLN A 334 -1.16 10.83 -19.30
CA GLN A 334 -1.19 12.27 -19.05
C GLN A 334 0.25 12.79 -19.18
N ASP A 335 0.44 13.77 -20.06
CA ASP A 335 1.75 14.34 -20.33
C ASP A 335 2.33 15.04 -19.10
N PHE A 336 3.59 14.74 -18.79
CA PHE A 336 4.36 15.41 -17.73
C PHE A 336 4.94 16.77 -18.18
N ASP A 337 4.65 17.20 -19.41
CA ASP A 337 5.36 18.27 -20.14
C ASP A 337 4.81 19.70 -19.86
N SER A 338 4.28 19.97 -18.66
CA SER A 338 3.89 21.33 -18.22
C SER A 338 4.83 21.88 -17.14
N PRO A 339 5.50 23.03 -17.35
CA PRO A 339 6.48 23.57 -16.40
C PRO A 339 5.84 24.01 -15.07
N LEU A 340 6.46 23.63 -13.95
CA LEU A 340 5.94 23.88 -12.59
C LEU A 340 5.76 25.37 -12.21
N ALA A 341 6.36 26.29 -12.96
CA ALA A 341 6.53 27.71 -12.63
C ALA A 341 5.22 28.53 -12.51
N SER A 342 4.07 27.98 -12.93
CA SER A 342 2.76 28.61 -12.78
C SER A 342 1.69 27.68 -12.20
N SER A 343 2.10 26.66 -11.42
CA SER A 343 1.19 25.81 -10.65
C SER A 343 0.56 26.58 -9.47
N GLY A 344 -0.30 27.54 -9.82
CA GLY A 344 -1.07 28.41 -8.94
C GLY A 344 -2.17 27.67 -8.20
N VAL A 345 -1.79 26.69 -7.38
CA VAL A 345 -2.59 26.21 -6.26
C VAL A 345 -2.76 27.43 -5.34
N LYS A 346 -3.85 28.18 -5.56
CA LYS A 346 -4.24 29.32 -4.75
C LYS A 346 -4.49 28.81 -3.34
N THR A 347 -3.51 28.96 -2.45
CA THR A 347 -3.68 28.70 -1.03
C THR A 347 -4.71 29.69 -0.50
N ASN A 348 -5.75 29.19 0.16
CA ASN A 348 -6.65 30.08 0.87
C ASN A 348 -5.92 30.68 2.09
N LYS A 349 -6.49 31.73 2.71
CA LYS A 349 -5.90 32.43 3.87
C LYS A 349 -5.53 31.44 4.99
N TYR A 350 -6.36 30.42 5.18
CA TYR A 350 -6.21 29.37 6.18
C TYR A 350 -5.00 28.45 5.91
N THR A 351 -4.85 27.90 4.70
CA THR A 351 -3.66 27.13 4.30
C THR A 351 -2.38 27.95 4.47
N GLN A 352 -2.43 29.26 4.18
CA GLN A 352 -1.27 30.13 4.38
C GLN A 352 -0.92 30.33 5.87
N GLN A 353 -1.91 30.41 6.76
CA GLN A 353 -1.67 30.45 8.21
C GLN A 353 -1.02 29.14 8.70
N LEU A 354 -1.53 27.99 8.27
CA LEU A 354 -0.93 26.68 8.58
C LEU A 354 0.52 26.59 8.07
N LEU A 355 0.79 27.03 6.83
CA LEU A 355 2.15 27.06 6.27
C LEU A 355 3.09 27.95 7.10
N ASN A 356 2.63 29.12 7.54
CA ASN A 356 3.44 30.02 8.38
C ASN A 356 3.76 29.40 9.75
N ILE A 357 2.78 28.75 10.40
CA ILE A 357 2.96 28.07 11.69
C ILE A 357 3.96 26.91 11.54
N TYR A 358 3.76 26.07 10.52
CA TYR A 358 4.65 24.97 10.17
C TYR A 358 6.08 25.46 9.91
N GLN A 359 6.26 26.52 9.13
CA GLN A 359 7.57 27.12 8.85
C GLN A 359 8.26 27.67 10.11
N ASN A 360 7.52 28.33 11.01
CA ASN A 360 8.10 28.80 12.27
C ASN A 360 8.57 27.62 13.14
N ILE A 361 7.73 26.59 13.30
CA ILE A 361 8.05 25.42 14.12
C ILE A 361 9.28 24.68 13.56
N ILE A 362 9.34 24.40 12.26
CA ILE A 362 10.45 23.63 11.66
C ILE A 362 11.78 24.41 11.66
N ASN A 363 11.73 25.74 11.60
CA ASN A 363 12.92 26.60 11.71
C ASN A 363 13.50 26.66 13.14
N GLU A 364 12.70 26.35 14.16
CA GLU A 364 13.15 26.24 15.55
C GLU A 364 13.81 24.89 15.88
N LEU A 365 13.76 23.90 14.97
CA LEU A 365 14.32 22.56 15.20
C LEU A 365 15.79 22.47 14.76
N PRO A 366 16.70 21.92 15.59
CA PRO A 366 18.13 21.94 15.30
C PRO A 366 18.55 20.89 14.24
N PHE A 367 17.92 19.72 14.24
CA PHE A 367 18.10 18.69 13.22
C PHE A 367 16.83 17.85 13.07
N SER A 368 16.22 17.90 11.89
CA SER A 368 14.92 17.29 11.60
C SER A 368 14.90 16.54 10.26
N VAL A 369 14.25 15.38 10.28
CA VAL A 369 13.96 14.57 9.08
C VAL A 369 12.45 14.53 8.89
N ILE A 370 11.98 14.94 7.71
CA ILE A 370 10.57 14.85 7.32
C ILE A 370 10.44 13.78 6.24
N ILE A 371 9.50 12.84 6.40
CA ILE A 371 9.22 11.80 5.40
C ILE A 371 7.78 11.97 4.91
N LEU A 372 7.64 12.25 3.62
CA LEU A 372 6.36 12.41 2.93
C LEU A 372 6.07 11.13 2.13
N GLU A 373 5.13 10.34 2.62
CA GLU A 373 4.77 9.05 2.04
C GLU A 373 3.60 9.13 1.07
N ASN A 374 3.54 8.14 0.18
CA ASN A 374 2.45 7.94 -0.79
C ASN A 374 2.03 9.25 -1.47
N VAL A 375 2.99 10.07 -1.92
CA VAL A 375 2.66 11.38 -2.50
C VAL A 375 1.89 11.19 -3.80
N GLY A 376 0.60 11.56 -3.83
CA GLY A 376 -0.22 11.50 -5.05
C GLY A 376 0.05 12.66 -6.01
N LYS A 377 0.25 13.88 -5.48
CA LYS A 377 0.46 15.12 -6.25
C LYS A 377 1.76 15.81 -5.83
N PRO A 378 2.82 15.80 -6.66
CA PRO A 378 4.13 16.38 -6.31
C PRO A 378 4.07 17.87 -5.91
N GLN A 379 3.12 18.64 -6.48
CA GLN A 379 2.91 20.05 -6.17
C GLN A 379 2.48 20.28 -4.70
N VAL A 380 1.79 19.31 -4.09
CA VAL A 380 1.38 19.37 -2.68
C VAL A 380 2.58 19.11 -1.78
N ALA A 381 3.39 18.08 -2.08
CA ALA A 381 4.61 17.81 -1.33
C ALA A 381 5.62 18.96 -1.44
N ALA A 382 5.72 19.63 -2.60
CA ALA A 382 6.58 20.81 -2.77
C ALA A 382 6.22 21.98 -1.83
N LYS A 383 4.95 22.11 -1.41
CA LYS A 383 4.53 23.12 -0.40
C LYS A 383 4.89 22.73 1.04
N LEU A 384 5.15 21.44 1.29
CA LEU A 384 5.56 20.91 2.60
C LEU A 384 7.09 20.93 2.80
N ILE A 385 7.89 21.11 1.75
CA ILE A 385 9.35 21.22 1.86
C ILE A 385 9.71 22.62 2.42
N PRO A 386 10.36 22.72 3.60
CA PRO A 386 10.75 24.03 4.15
C PRO A 386 11.83 24.70 3.30
N ALA A 387 11.81 26.03 3.23
CA ALA A 387 12.89 26.79 2.60
C ALA A 387 14.21 26.54 3.35
N GLY A 388 15.28 26.23 2.61
CA GLY A 388 16.57 25.87 3.20
C GLY A 388 16.73 24.38 3.54
N ALA A 389 15.68 23.56 3.45
CA ALA A 389 15.79 22.12 3.62
C ALA A 389 16.37 21.43 2.38
N ASN A 390 17.23 20.43 2.57
CA ASN A 390 17.64 19.56 1.46
C ASN A 390 16.58 18.47 1.23
N SER A 391 16.38 18.04 -0.02
CA SER A 391 15.38 17.02 -0.33
C SER A 391 15.85 15.95 -1.32
N ILE A 392 15.40 14.71 -1.09
CA ILE A 392 15.48 13.62 -2.06
C ILE A 392 14.06 13.18 -2.41
N VAL A 393 13.80 13.06 -3.71
CA VAL A 393 12.58 12.44 -4.25
C VAL A 393 12.94 11.06 -4.77
N ILE A 394 12.22 10.04 -4.28
CA ILE A 394 12.34 8.65 -4.72
C ILE A 394 11.03 8.25 -5.37
N GLN A 395 11.11 7.79 -6.62
CA GLN A 395 10.00 7.20 -7.34
C GLN A 395 10.15 5.67 -7.35
N LEU A 396 9.12 4.98 -6.85
CA LEU A 396 9.09 3.52 -6.72
C LEU A 396 8.01 2.92 -7.62
N TRP A 397 8.39 1.97 -8.47
CA TRP A 397 7.53 1.26 -9.41
C TRP A 397 7.41 -0.24 -9.04
N GLU A 398 6.41 -0.92 -9.57
CA GLU A 398 6.13 -2.35 -9.28
C GLU A 398 7.04 -3.34 -9.99
N VAL A 399 7.70 -2.92 -11.08
CA VAL A 399 8.54 -3.81 -11.91
C VAL A 399 10.02 -3.49 -11.67
N GLU A 400 10.84 -4.53 -11.72
CA GLU A 400 12.25 -4.52 -11.33
C GLU A 400 13.10 -3.46 -12.06
N LEU A 401 14.13 -2.96 -11.37
CA LEU A 401 15.35 -2.37 -11.94
C LEU A 401 15.35 -0.97 -12.57
N LEU A 402 14.37 -0.09 -12.32
CA LEU A 402 14.59 1.37 -12.48
C LEU A 402 14.18 2.19 -11.25
N PHE A 403 15.21 2.67 -10.52
CA PHE A 403 15.10 3.69 -9.48
C PHE A 403 15.70 5.00 -9.99
N LEU A 404 14.95 6.10 -9.85
CA LEU A 404 15.43 7.43 -10.20
C LEU A 404 15.47 8.28 -8.92
N VAL A 405 16.69 8.55 -8.46
CA VAL A 405 16.96 9.37 -7.27
C VAL A 405 17.29 10.78 -7.73
N TYR A 406 16.36 11.71 -7.51
CA TYR A 406 16.61 13.12 -7.77
C TYR A 406 17.14 13.80 -6.51
N TYR A 407 18.37 14.32 -6.58
CA TYR A 407 18.89 15.25 -5.58
C TYR A 407 18.34 16.65 -5.87
N VAL A 408 17.49 17.16 -4.98
CA VAL A 408 16.87 18.48 -5.13
C VAL A 408 17.32 19.37 -3.98
N SER A 409 18.39 20.13 -4.23
CA SER A 409 18.82 21.21 -3.33
C SER A 409 17.97 22.48 -3.56
N ASN A 410 17.99 23.40 -2.60
CA ASN A 410 17.29 24.69 -2.71
C ASN A 410 17.71 25.50 -3.95
N TYR A 411 18.93 25.26 -4.48
CA TYR A 411 19.39 25.91 -5.70
C TYR A 411 18.54 25.51 -6.91
N ILE A 412 18.13 24.24 -6.98
CA ILE A 412 17.29 23.69 -8.06
C ILE A 412 15.84 24.15 -7.90
N LEU A 413 15.29 24.21 -6.68
CA LEU A 413 13.94 24.75 -6.44
C LEU A 413 13.83 26.26 -6.77
N LYS A 414 14.88 27.05 -6.50
CA LYS A 414 14.95 28.43 -7.03
C LYS A 414 15.03 28.46 -8.56
N TYR A 415 15.80 27.56 -9.17
CA TYR A 415 15.90 27.43 -10.63
C TYR A 415 14.58 27.03 -11.30
N PHE A 416 13.72 26.26 -10.62
CA PHE A 416 12.35 25.97 -11.07
C PHE A 416 11.38 27.16 -10.89
N ALA A 417 11.74 28.17 -10.11
CA ALA A 417 10.90 29.33 -9.82
C ALA A 417 11.27 30.60 -10.61
N THR A 418 12.45 30.66 -11.23
CA THR A 418 12.92 31.79 -12.06
C THR A 418 13.24 31.34 -13.47
N SER A 419 12.63 32.01 -14.46
CA SER A 419 12.59 31.62 -15.88
C SER A 419 13.93 31.60 -16.64
N ASN A 420 13.90 30.92 -17.80
CA ASN A 420 14.90 30.86 -18.88
C ASN A 420 16.11 29.92 -18.67
N ALA A 421 15.85 28.60 -18.70
CA ALA A 421 16.88 27.58 -18.90
C ALA A 421 16.39 26.31 -19.65
N ASP A 422 15.51 26.45 -20.63
CA ASP A 422 14.91 25.31 -21.36
C ASP A 422 15.94 24.41 -22.07
N ASP A 423 16.87 25.00 -22.82
CA ASP A 423 17.71 24.24 -23.77
C ASP A 423 18.58 23.17 -23.12
N LYS A 424 19.09 23.39 -21.91
CA LYS A 424 19.96 22.41 -21.23
C LYS A 424 19.16 21.27 -20.58
N PHE A 425 17.97 21.53 -20.06
CA PHE A 425 17.12 20.47 -19.52
C PHE A 425 16.54 19.60 -20.65
N GLN A 426 16.13 20.23 -21.75
CA GLN A 426 15.72 19.53 -22.97
C GLN A 426 16.88 18.74 -23.62
N GLN A 427 18.13 19.25 -23.57
CA GLN A 427 19.31 18.46 -23.97
C GLN A 427 19.55 17.22 -23.09
N ILE A 428 19.32 17.31 -21.77
CA ILE A 428 19.45 16.15 -20.88
C ILE A 428 18.36 15.12 -21.19
N ILE A 429 17.09 15.52 -21.31
CA ILE A 429 15.96 14.62 -21.63
C ILE A 429 16.11 14.00 -23.02
N SER A 430 16.51 14.77 -24.04
CA SER A 430 16.72 14.23 -25.39
C SER A 430 17.93 13.30 -25.49
N SER A 431 19.02 13.59 -24.77
CA SER A 431 20.16 12.66 -24.62
C SER A 431 19.74 11.37 -23.92
N TRP A 432 18.84 11.45 -22.93
CA TRP A 432 18.26 10.29 -22.25
C TRP A 432 17.33 9.46 -23.14
N ARG A 433 16.46 10.09 -23.93
CA ARG A 433 15.63 9.40 -24.95
C ARG A 433 16.50 8.68 -25.97
N LEU A 434 17.62 9.28 -26.39
CA LEU A 434 18.63 8.63 -27.23
C LEU A 434 19.29 7.43 -26.53
N PHE A 435 19.69 7.57 -25.26
CA PHE A 435 20.31 6.49 -24.50
C PHE A 435 19.36 5.29 -24.31
N MET A 436 18.10 5.54 -23.92
CA MET A 436 17.09 4.48 -23.74
C MET A 436 16.75 3.75 -25.04
N ASN A 437 16.57 4.48 -26.15
CA ASN A 437 16.35 3.86 -27.47
C ASN A 437 17.57 3.07 -27.95
N TYR A 438 18.78 3.48 -27.58
CA TYR A 438 20.02 2.77 -27.91
C TYR A 438 20.20 1.49 -27.07
N SER A 439 19.84 1.52 -25.79
CA SER A 439 19.88 0.33 -24.92
C SER A 439 18.82 -0.72 -25.29
N LEU A 440 17.66 -0.31 -25.79
CA LEU A 440 16.60 -1.22 -26.26
C LEU A 440 16.83 -1.80 -27.66
N THR A 441 17.90 -1.42 -28.37
CA THR A 441 18.21 -1.89 -29.73
C THR A 441 19.53 -2.68 -29.84
N GLN A 442 20.10 -3.11 -28.72
CA GLN A 442 21.42 -3.78 -28.64
C GLN A 442 21.36 -5.18 -28.02
N GLU A 443 20.40 -6.02 -28.44
CA GLU A 443 20.59 -7.48 -28.37
C GLU A 443 21.38 -7.96 -29.59
N GLY A 444 22.71 -8.01 -29.44
CA GLY A 444 23.60 -8.80 -30.29
C GLY A 444 24.53 -8.03 -31.24
N GLN A 445 25.79 -7.81 -30.81
CA GLN A 445 26.99 -8.48 -31.37
C GLN A 445 28.29 -8.07 -30.62
N LYS A 446 29.40 -8.78 -30.90
CA LYS A 446 30.71 -8.70 -30.21
C LYS A 446 31.70 -7.72 -30.90
N TYR A 447 32.93 -7.67 -30.35
CA TYR A 447 34.20 -7.09 -30.90
C TYR A 447 34.45 -5.61 -30.60
N ASP A 448 35.68 -5.12 -30.49
CA ASP A 448 37.00 -5.70 -30.10
C ASP A 448 37.88 -4.53 -29.60
N PHE A 449 38.83 -4.77 -28.70
CA PHE A 449 39.59 -3.72 -28.01
C PHE A 449 41.07 -3.70 -28.45
N ASP A 450 41.43 -2.82 -29.38
CA ASP A 450 42.82 -2.43 -29.51
C ASP A 450 43.07 -1.02 -30.09
N ARG A 451 44.19 -0.42 -29.65
CA ARG A 451 44.72 0.92 -29.97
C ARG A 451 44.02 2.15 -29.36
N ILE A 452 44.70 2.79 -28.41
CA ILE A 452 45.23 4.18 -28.50
C ILE A 452 46.27 4.40 -27.38
N ARG A 453 47.34 5.14 -27.67
CA ARG A 453 48.36 5.63 -26.72
C ARG A 453 48.72 7.11 -27.04
N PRO A 454 49.39 7.86 -26.13
CA PRO A 454 48.78 9.08 -25.61
C PRO A 454 49.55 10.39 -25.90
N GLN A 455 48.88 11.53 -25.66
CA GLN A 455 49.41 12.86 -25.31
C GLN A 455 48.22 13.81 -25.00
N SER A 456 48.27 14.84 -24.16
CA SER A 456 48.99 15.08 -22.88
C SER A 456 48.47 16.39 -22.25
N THR A 457 48.01 16.38 -20.97
CA THR A 457 47.88 17.54 -20.02
C THR A 457 47.09 18.81 -20.47
N ILE A 458 46.30 19.57 -19.72
CA ILE A 458 45.80 19.71 -18.32
C ILE A 458 44.67 20.78 -18.43
N GLN A 459 43.54 20.86 -17.69
CA GLN A 459 43.05 20.22 -16.46
C GLN A 459 41.48 20.21 -16.40
N SER A 460 40.93 19.69 -15.29
CA SER A 460 39.54 19.74 -14.78
C SER A 460 38.52 18.76 -15.41
N ARG A 461 37.76 18.05 -14.55
CA ARG A 461 37.12 16.77 -14.89
C ARG A 461 35.65 16.92 -15.33
N TYR A 462 35.39 16.75 -16.63
CA TYR A 462 34.13 16.22 -17.15
C TYR A 462 34.41 15.17 -18.22
N LEU A 463 33.74 14.01 -18.15
CA LEU A 463 33.80 12.95 -19.15
C LEU A 463 32.73 13.23 -20.22
N ILE A 464 33.16 13.69 -21.40
CA ILE A 464 32.29 13.90 -22.56
C ILE A 464 32.89 13.15 -23.75
N PHE A 465 32.17 12.15 -24.26
CA PHE A 465 32.51 11.52 -25.54
C PHE A 465 32.00 12.39 -26.69
N GLN A 466 32.92 13.00 -27.45
CA GLN A 466 32.58 13.78 -28.64
C GLN A 466 32.93 12.99 -29.90
N LYS A 467 31.93 12.44 -30.60
CA LYS A 467 32.12 11.76 -31.89
C LYS A 467 31.92 12.74 -33.04
N GLY A 468 33.00 13.17 -33.68
CA GLY A 468 32.94 14.02 -34.87
C GLY A 468 32.31 13.31 -36.07
N LYS A 469 31.44 13.99 -36.82
CA LYS A 469 31.03 13.58 -38.16
C LYS A 469 31.99 14.22 -39.18
N GLN A 470 32.85 13.41 -39.81
CA GLN A 470 33.51 13.85 -41.04
C GLN A 470 32.50 13.81 -42.20
N LYS A 471 32.48 14.88 -43.02
CA LYS A 471 31.90 14.85 -44.36
C LYS A 471 32.92 14.19 -45.30
N LEU A 472 32.44 13.34 -46.22
CA LEU A 472 33.17 12.94 -47.42
C LEU A 472 32.43 13.50 -48.67
N PRO A 473 33.15 13.84 -49.75
CA PRO A 473 32.61 14.64 -50.86
C PRO A 473 31.88 13.83 -51.93
N HIS A 474 31.14 14.54 -52.80
CA HIS A 474 30.45 13.99 -53.96
C HIS A 474 31.38 13.49 -55.07
N ALA A 475 30.97 12.38 -55.71
CA ALA A 475 30.90 12.07 -57.16
C ALA A 475 30.98 10.53 -57.34
N ILE A 476 30.52 9.84 -58.40
CA ILE A 476 30.20 10.20 -59.80
C ILE A 476 28.88 9.50 -60.23
N LYS A 477 28.24 9.98 -61.31
CA LYS A 477 27.06 9.37 -61.96
C LYS A 477 27.36 8.01 -62.62
N GLY A 478 26.38 7.12 -62.65
CA GLY A 478 26.35 5.98 -63.58
C GLY A 478 24.91 5.50 -63.83
N ARG A 479 24.42 5.68 -65.07
CA ARG A 479 23.25 4.96 -65.61
C ARG A 479 23.75 4.13 -66.79
N GLN A 480 23.69 2.81 -66.67
CA GLN A 480 23.03 1.91 -67.62
C GLN A 480 22.76 0.58 -66.92
#